data_AF-A0A0J0XXL7-F1
#
_entry.id   AF-A0A0J0XXL7-F1
#
_cell.length_a   1.000
_cell.length_b   1.000
_cell.length_c   1.000
_cell.angle_alpha   90.00
_cell.angle_beta   90.00
_cell.angle_gamma   90.00
#
_symmetry.space_group_name_H-M   'P 1'
#
loop_
_entity.id
_entity.type
_entity.pdbx_description
1 polymer ?
#
loop_
_entity_poly.entity_id
_entity_poly.type
_entity_poly.pdbx_seq_one_letter_code
_entity_poly.pdbx_strand_id
1 'polypeptide(L)'
;IGGGAMYALIGARVWLAPQSLRTVIDRSPEFPGDDEFDDLPLKLEKQLHSYGPEMWVFNRVPGARVPTARIRYDDAVRSYAHIVKPAVRSGRELASGPLAGAEWLHVPPPYSSTALLGLISELSLTSWHPRIVFEPAPTSCHPGELTAFEKAAALVDVLSPNHEELLSLYARPIPDDRQEIIEAVEKVMRHLLALGVGSRGKGILAIRCSSLGACIGTAEGGICWIPSFFQGEQHRVQDVTGAGNAFIGGYIAGLYLTGDPYEAALHGTVSASFVIEQLGPPILHFTPEGERWNGDSAESRLATL
;
A
#
# COMPACT_ATOMS: atom_id res chain seq x y z
N ILE A 1 -10.20 1.35 -13.03
CA ILE A 1 -9.82 2.16 -11.84
C ILE A 1 -8.53 1.61 -11.25
N GLY A 2 -7.73 2.41 -10.56
CA GLY A 2 -6.47 1.97 -9.96
C GLY A 2 -5.80 3.08 -9.14
N GLY A 3 -4.58 2.81 -8.67
CA GLY A 3 -3.79 3.72 -7.82
C GLY A 3 -3.38 3.03 -6.52
N GLY A 4 -2.21 3.38 -5.99
CA GLY A 4 -1.62 2.66 -4.85
C GLY A 4 -2.52 2.65 -3.61
N ALA A 5 -3.01 3.83 -3.20
CA ALA A 5 -3.93 3.96 -2.08
C ALA A 5 -5.24 3.16 -2.27
N MET A 6 -5.77 3.11 -3.50
CA MET A 6 -6.99 2.36 -3.81
C MET A 6 -6.76 0.84 -3.69
N TYR A 7 -5.66 0.32 -4.24
CA TYR A 7 -5.33 -1.10 -4.10
C TYR A 7 -5.02 -1.49 -2.66
N ALA A 8 -4.38 -0.61 -1.89
CA ALA A 8 -4.18 -0.82 -0.46
C ALA A 8 -5.52 -0.86 0.30
N LEU A 9 -6.45 0.05 0.02
CA LEU A 9 -7.78 -0.01 0.63
C LEU A 9 -8.54 -1.28 0.26
N ILE A 10 -8.47 -1.71 -1.00
CA ILE A 10 -9.09 -2.98 -1.43
C ILE A 10 -8.44 -4.17 -0.70
N GLY A 11 -7.11 -4.19 -0.57
CA GLY A 11 -6.42 -5.23 0.19
C GLY A 11 -6.85 -5.29 1.65
N ALA A 12 -7.06 -4.15 2.30
CA ALA A 12 -7.61 -4.10 3.65
C ALA A 12 -9.09 -4.53 3.69
N ARG A 13 -9.87 -4.19 2.65
CA ARG A 13 -11.31 -4.52 2.54
C ARG A 13 -11.57 -6.01 2.40
N VAL A 14 -10.60 -6.80 1.95
CA VAL A 14 -10.67 -8.27 1.98
C VAL A 14 -10.95 -8.80 3.39
N TRP A 15 -10.50 -8.08 4.42
CA TRP A 15 -10.54 -8.52 5.82
C TRP A 15 -11.41 -7.65 6.73
N LEU A 16 -11.57 -6.38 6.39
CA LEU A 16 -12.26 -5.40 7.23
C LEU A 16 -13.54 -4.92 6.56
N ALA A 17 -14.54 -4.59 7.37
CA ALA A 17 -15.76 -3.96 6.90
C ALA A 17 -15.47 -2.57 6.29
N PRO A 18 -16.25 -2.12 5.29
CA PRO A 18 -15.96 -0.87 4.59
C PRO A 18 -16.07 0.36 5.50
N GLN A 19 -16.82 0.29 6.59
CA GLN A 19 -16.94 1.38 7.57
C GLN A 19 -15.64 1.63 8.36
N SER A 20 -14.75 0.64 8.41
CA SER A 20 -13.44 0.74 9.09
C SER A 20 -12.35 1.32 8.20
N LEU A 21 -12.66 1.61 6.92
CA LEU A 21 -11.67 1.98 5.91
C LEU A 21 -12.06 3.30 5.29
N ARG A 22 -11.10 4.21 5.08
CA ARG A 22 -11.33 5.48 4.40
C ARG A 22 -10.09 5.93 3.63
N THR A 23 -10.31 6.57 2.50
CA THR A 23 -9.30 7.34 1.77
C THR A 23 -9.90 8.63 1.26
N VAL A 24 -9.05 9.64 1.04
CA VAL A 24 -9.45 10.93 0.49
C VAL A 24 -9.00 11.04 -0.95
N ILE A 25 -9.97 11.23 -1.85
CA ILE A 25 -9.77 11.34 -3.29
C ILE A 25 -10.18 12.74 -3.72
N ASP A 26 -9.27 13.48 -4.34
CA ASP A 26 -9.62 14.76 -4.94
C ASP A 26 -10.55 14.52 -6.14
N ARG A 27 -11.59 15.35 -6.29
CA ARG A 27 -12.56 15.29 -7.38
C ARG A 27 -12.96 16.70 -7.78
N SER A 28 -13.30 16.93 -9.05
CA SER A 28 -13.72 18.26 -9.49
C SER A 28 -14.87 18.81 -8.62
N PRO A 29 -14.92 20.13 -8.38
CA PRO A 29 -16.07 20.75 -7.72
C PRO A 29 -17.39 20.44 -8.43
N GLU A 30 -18.49 20.43 -7.68
CA GLU A 30 -19.82 20.39 -8.29
C GLU A 30 -20.12 21.73 -8.96
N PHE A 31 -20.45 21.71 -10.24
CA PHE A 31 -20.91 22.89 -10.97
C PHE A 31 -22.43 22.78 -11.12
N PRO A 32 -23.22 23.68 -10.51
CA PRO A 32 -24.68 23.63 -10.64
C PRO A 32 -25.09 23.78 -12.11
N GLY A 33 -25.71 22.74 -12.67
CA GLY A 33 -26.30 22.75 -14.01
C GLY A 33 -25.50 22.11 -15.14
N ASP A 34 -24.27 21.63 -14.87
CA ASP A 34 -23.42 20.93 -15.86
C ASP A 34 -22.93 19.59 -15.29
N ASP A 35 -23.78 18.56 -15.33
CA ASP A 35 -23.41 17.17 -15.00
C ASP A 35 -22.30 16.62 -15.94
N GLU A 36 -22.00 17.31 -17.05
CA GLU A 36 -20.94 16.96 -18.00
C GLU A 36 -19.51 17.27 -17.51
N PHE A 37 -19.34 17.97 -16.37
CA PHE A 37 -18.01 18.40 -15.88
C PHE A 37 -17.47 17.61 -14.66
N ASP A 38 -18.12 16.49 -14.28
CA ASP A 38 -17.56 15.59 -13.26
C ASP A 38 -16.42 14.75 -13.86
N ASP A 39 -15.22 14.87 -13.28
CA ASP A 39 -14.03 14.18 -13.78
C ASP A 39 -13.84 12.75 -13.26
N LEU A 40 -14.83 12.22 -12.50
CA LEU A 40 -14.99 10.81 -12.20
C LEU A 40 -16.19 10.22 -12.98
N PRO A 41 -15.97 9.44 -14.04
CA PRO A 41 -17.05 8.77 -14.76
C PRO A 41 -17.91 7.89 -13.84
N LEU A 42 -19.24 8.03 -13.95
CA LEU A 42 -20.22 7.31 -13.10
C LEU A 42 -20.01 5.79 -13.05
N LYS A 43 -19.55 5.17 -14.14
CA LYS A 43 -19.23 3.74 -14.17
C LYS A 43 -18.10 3.38 -13.21
N LEU A 44 -17.08 4.24 -13.11
CA LEU A 44 -15.94 4.05 -12.22
C LEU A 44 -16.33 4.32 -10.76
N GLU A 45 -17.17 5.33 -10.52
CA GLU A 45 -17.74 5.59 -9.19
C GLU A 45 -18.58 4.41 -8.69
N LYS A 46 -19.47 3.85 -9.52
CA LYS A 46 -20.23 2.64 -9.20
C LYS A 46 -19.31 1.45 -8.88
N GLN A 47 -18.19 1.32 -9.60
CA GLN A 47 -17.20 0.28 -9.33
C GLN A 47 -16.43 0.52 -8.03
N LEU A 48 -16.17 1.77 -7.62
CA LEU A 48 -15.62 2.05 -6.29
C LEU A 48 -16.65 1.69 -5.21
N HIS A 49 -17.88 2.16 -5.36
CA HIS A 49 -18.95 1.93 -4.39
C HIS A 49 -19.32 0.45 -4.22
N SER A 50 -19.03 -0.42 -5.18
CA SER A 50 -19.26 -1.87 -5.02
C SER A 50 -18.40 -2.51 -3.92
N TYR A 51 -17.31 -1.87 -3.49
CA TYR A 51 -16.52 -2.33 -2.33
C TYR A 51 -17.03 -1.77 -0.99
N GLY A 52 -17.92 -0.76 -1.04
CA GLY A 52 -18.40 -0.01 0.12
C GLY A 52 -18.28 1.50 -0.13
N PRO A 53 -19.40 2.25 -0.26
CA PRO A 53 -19.36 3.68 -0.53
C PRO A 53 -18.67 4.49 0.57
N GLU A 54 -18.69 4.02 1.82
CA GLU A 54 -18.12 4.68 3.00
C GLU A 54 -16.59 4.79 2.95
N MET A 55 -15.95 3.97 2.12
CA MET A 55 -14.49 3.95 1.94
C MET A 55 -13.96 5.19 1.21
N TRP A 56 -14.81 5.85 0.42
CA TRP A 56 -14.38 6.84 -0.57
C TRP A 56 -14.85 8.24 -0.16
N VAL A 57 -13.92 9.05 0.35
CA VAL A 57 -14.22 10.43 0.72
C VAL A 57 -13.76 11.36 -0.39
N PHE A 58 -14.69 11.99 -1.09
CA PHE A 58 -14.38 12.90 -2.18
C PHE A 58 -14.12 14.33 -1.67
N ASN A 59 -12.90 14.83 -1.90
CA ASN A 59 -12.50 16.19 -1.59
C ASN A 59 -12.69 17.09 -2.82
N ARG A 60 -13.69 17.97 -2.77
CA ARG A 60 -14.14 18.81 -3.90
C ARG A 60 -13.75 20.30 -3.75
N VAL A 61 -12.53 20.58 -3.29
CA VAL A 61 -12.03 21.96 -3.15
C VAL A 61 -11.76 22.59 -4.52
N PRO A 62 -11.76 23.94 -4.65
CA PRO A 62 -11.45 24.60 -5.91
C PRO A 62 -10.11 24.14 -6.52
N GLY A 63 -10.15 23.69 -7.77
CA GLY A 63 -8.97 23.16 -8.48
C GLY A 63 -8.65 21.69 -8.24
N ALA A 64 -9.36 21.00 -7.34
CA ALA A 64 -9.25 19.56 -7.16
C ALA A 64 -9.62 18.81 -8.45
N ARG A 65 -8.92 17.72 -8.72
CA ARG A 65 -9.10 16.86 -9.90
C ARG A 65 -8.82 15.42 -9.52
N VAL A 66 -9.54 14.47 -10.12
CA VAL A 66 -9.30 13.04 -9.89
C VAL A 66 -7.89 12.66 -10.36
N PRO A 67 -7.05 12.10 -9.46
CA PRO A 67 -5.74 11.60 -9.85
C PRO A 67 -5.88 10.56 -10.96
N THR A 68 -5.20 10.81 -12.07
CA THR A 68 -5.31 10.01 -13.28
C THR A 68 -3.92 9.71 -13.80
N ALA A 69 -3.68 8.48 -14.24
CA ALA A 69 -2.42 8.07 -14.83
C ALA A 69 -2.65 7.33 -16.15
N ARG A 70 -1.67 7.42 -17.03
CA ARG A 70 -1.57 6.63 -18.25
C ARG A 70 -0.62 5.46 -18.00
N ILE A 71 -1.10 4.25 -18.30
CA ILE A 71 -0.27 3.07 -18.39
C ILE A 71 -0.21 2.71 -19.87
N ARG A 72 1.00 2.61 -20.41
CA ARG A 72 1.22 2.22 -21.80
C ARG A 72 2.02 0.92 -21.83
N TYR A 73 1.55 0.00 -22.66
CA TYR A 73 2.19 -1.29 -22.90
C TYR A 73 2.78 -1.21 -24.31
N ASP A 74 4.11 -1.09 -24.40
CA ASP A 74 4.85 -1.19 -25.66
C ASP A 74 5.66 -2.51 -25.58
N ASP A 75 5.20 -3.54 -26.29
CA ASP A 75 5.72 -4.91 -26.18
C ASP A 75 5.76 -5.42 -24.72
N ALA A 76 6.94 -5.82 -24.23
CA ALA A 76 7.17 -6.27 -22.86
C ALA A 76 7.42 -5.11 -21.88
N VAL A 77 7.48 -3.86 -22.34
CA VAL A 77 7.81 -2.70 -21.52
C VAL A 77 6.54 -1.96 -21.13
N ARG A 78 6.29 -1.93 -19.82
CA ARG A 78 5.21 -1.13 -19.24
C ARG A 78 5.75 0.22 -18.81
N SER A 79 5.17 1.31 -19.31
CA SER A 79 5.45 2.66 -18.84
C SER A 79 4.26 3.26 -18.09
N TYR A 80 4.56 4.06 -17.07
CA TYR A 80 3.59 4.72 -16.19
C TYR A 80 3.86 6.23 -16.15
N ALA A 81 2.83 7.05 -16.36
CA ALA A 81 2.94 8.50 -16.25
C ALA A 81 1.66 9.10 -15.67
N HIS A 82 1.79 9.99 -14.69
CA HIS A 82 0.66 10.77 -14.18
C HIS A 82 0.19 11.80 -15.22
N ILE A 83 -1.13 11.85 -15.43
CA ILE A 83 -1.81 12.94 -16.14
C ILE A 83 -2.24 14.00 -15.11
N VAL A 84 -2.88 13.56 -14.04
CA VAL A 84 -3.19 14.37 -12.85
C VAL A 84 -2.48 13.73 -11.68
N LYS A 85 -1.57 14.49 -11.06
CA LYS A 85 -0.78 14.00 -9.91
C LYS A 85 -1.67 13.98 -8.65
N PRO A 86 -1.57 12.94 -7.80
CA PRO A 86 -2.20 12.96 -6.50
C PRO A 86 -1.59 14.05 -5.62
N ALA A 87 -2.41 14.68 -4.78
CA ALA A 87 -1.95 15.68 -3.81
C ALA A 87 -1.16 15.02 -2.68
N VAL A 88 -0.09 15.68 -2.23
CA VAL A 88 0.59 15.40 -0.97
C VAL A 88 -0.10 16.23 0.10
N ARG A 89 -0.74 15.58 1.07
CA ARG A 89 -1.42 16.24 2.19
C ARG A 89 -0.49 16.38 3.37
N SER A 90 -0.53 17.55 4.00
CA SER A 90 0.19 17.87 5.22
C SER A 90 -0.40 17.14 6.44
N GLY A 91 0.36 17.03 7.53
CA GLY A 91 -0.14 16.37 8.75
C GLY A 91 -1.34 17.11 9.34
N ARG A 92 -1.35 18.45 9.27
CA ARG A 92 -2.47 19.27 9.75
C ARG A 92 -3.75 19.08 8.94
N GLU A 93 -3.64 18.96 7.62
CA GLU A 93 -4.80 18.69 6.76
C GLU A 93 -5.41 17.33 7.06
N LEU A 94 -4.57 16.31 7.28
CA LEU A 94 -5.06 14.97 7.62
C LEU A 94 -5.73 14.95 9.00
N ALA A 95 -5.14 15.61 10.00
CA ALA A 95 -5.65 15.66 11.37
C ALA A 95 -6.92 16.50 11.55
N SER A 96 -7.20 17.45 10.65
CA SER A 96 -8.45 18.21 10.62
C SER A 96 -9.47 17.62 9.63
N GLY A 97 -9.06 16.60 8.88
CA GLY A 97 -9.84 16.00 7.81
C GLY A 97 -10.60 14.74 8.21
N PRO A 98 -11.22 14.06 7.23
CA PRO A 98 -12.09 12.90 7.44
C PRO A 98 -11.36 11.61 7.86
N LEU A 99 -10.01 11.61 7.83
CA LEU A 99 -9.18 10.50 8.27
C LEU A 99 -8.78 10.62 9.75
N ALA A 100 -9.01 11.77 10.37
CA ALA A 100 -8.66 12.00 11.77
C ALA A 100 -9.33 10.97 12.69
N GLY A 101 -8.55 10.43 13.63
CA GLY A 101 -9.00 9.40 14.56
C GLY A 101 -8.83 7.97 14.06
N ALA A 102 -8.38 7.73 12.82
CA ALA A 102 -8.02 6.39 12.39
C ALA A 102 -6.82 5.87 13.21
N GLU A 103 -6.85 4.59 13.59
CA GLU A 103 -5.76 3.96 14.34
C GLU A 103 -4.51 3.80 13.48
N TRP A 104 -4.68 3.47 12.20
CA TRP A 104 -3.61 3.25 11.24
C TRP A 104 -3.68 4.27 10.11
N LEU A 105 -2.53 4.86 9.78
CA LEU A 105 -2.35 5.76 8.65
C LEU A 105 -1.33 5.14 7.67
N HIS A 106 -1.81 4.74 6.50
CA HIS A 106 -0.95 4.36 5.39
C HIS A 106 -0.51 5.62 4.63
N VAL A 107 0.79 5.82 4.50
CA VAL A 107 1.42 6.90 3.73
C VAL A 107 2.08 6.29 2.48
N PRO A 108 1.35 6.18 1.36
CA PRO A 108 1.85 5.62 0.10
C PRO A 108 2.58 6.67 -0.75
N PRO A 109 3.15 6.31 -1.91
CA PRO A 109 3.58 7.27 -2.93
C PRO A 109 2.47 8.31 -3.25
N PRO A 110 2.82 9.59 -3.47
CA PRO A 110 4.14 10.08 -3.88
C PRO A 110 5.00 10.65 -2.73
N TYR A 111 4.75 10.31 -1.47
CA TYR A 111 5.55 10.80 -0.36
C TYR A 111 7.00 10.30 -0.45
N SER A 112 7.96 11.22 -0.38
CA SER A 112 9.37 10.90 -0.12
C SER A 112 9.61 10.74 1.38
N SER A 113 10.78 10.22 1.76
CA SER A 113 11.19 10.16 3.17
C SER A 113 11.20 11.55 3.81
N THR A 114 11.69 12.56 3.08
CA THR A 114 11.66 13.96 3.54
C THR A 114 10.22 14.48 3.73
N ALA A 115 9.31 14.19 2.81
CA ALA A 115 7.91 14.59 2.93
C ALA A 115 7.23 13.90 4.13
N LEU A 116 7.54 12.63 4.39
CA LEU A 116 7.05 11.90 5.56
C LEU A 116 7.53 12.56 6.87
N LEU A 117 8.80 12.95 6.96
CA LEU A 117 9.31 13.63 8.16
C LEU A 117 8.56 14.93 8.45
N GLY A 118 8.22 15.70 7.40
CA GLY A 118 7.37 16.88 7.52
C GLY A 118 5.97 16.54 8.03
N LEU A 119 5.33 15.52 7.46
CA LEU A 119 4.01 15.02 7.88
C LEU A 119 4.02 14.60 9.36
N ILE A 120 5.01 13.82 9.80
CA ILE A 120 5.11 13.36 11.20
C ILE A 120 5.34 14.53 12.15
N SER A 121 6.21 15.48 11.77
CA SER A 121 6.46 16.70 12.55
C SER A 121 5.17 17.49 12.77
N GLU A 122 4.36 17.65 11.73
CA GLU A 122 3.08 18.34 11.85
C GLU A 122 2.04 17.57 12.67
N LEU A 123 1.92 16.25 12.49
CA LEU A 123 1.01 15.42 13.29
C LEU A 123 1.34 15.48 14.79
N SER A 124 2.63 15.59 15.13
CA SER A 124 3.08 15.72 16.53
C SER A 124 2.55 16.98 17.24
N LEU A 125 2.10 17.98 16.49
CA LEU A 125 1.48 19.21 17.00
C LEU A 125 -0.04 19.11 17.14
N THR A 126 -0.62 17.95 16.86
CA THR A 126 -2.07 17.69 16.92
C THR A 126 -2.39 16.67 18.02
N SER A 127 -3.68 16.42 18.27
CA SER A 127 -4.12 15.39 19.21
C SER A 127 -4.21 13.99 18.60
N TRP A 128 -3.96 13.84 17.30
CA TRP A 128 -4.09 12.57 16.59
C TRP A 128 -2.72 11.94 16.34
N HIS A 129 -2.53 10.73 16.86
CA HIS A 129 -1.26 9.99 16.80
C HIS A 129 -1.52 8.58 16.24
N PRO A 130 -1.75 8.44 14.93
CA PRO A 130 -1.96 7.13 14.31
C PRO A 130 -0.66 6.33 14.28
N ARG A 131 -0.79 5.00 14.18
CA ARG A 131 0.29 4.11 13.78
C ARG A 131 0.56 4.28 12.29
N ILE A 132 1.82 4.45 11.90
CA ILE A 132 2.18 4.84 10.54
C ILE A 132 2.79 3.67 9.77
N VAL A 133 2.22 3.37 8.60
CA VAL A 133 2.83 2.49 7.59
C VAL A 133 3.32 3.33 6.44
N PHE A 134 4.61 3.23 6.11
CA PHE A 134 5.23 4.02 5.05
C PHE A 134 5.74 3.16 3.90
N GLU A 135 5.26 3.48 2.70
CA GLU A 135 5.77 2.99 1.41
C GLU A 135 6.40 4.18 0.66
N PRO A 136 7.73 4.21 0.47
CA PRO A 136 8.38 5.34 -0.18
C PRO A 136 8.02 5.42 -1.67
N ALA A 137 7.95 6.63 -2.21
CA ALA A 137 7.84 6.83 -3.65
C ALA A 137 9.04 6.19 -4.39
N PRO A 138 8.82 5.45 -5.50
CA PRO A 138 9.92 4.84 -6.26
C PRO A 138 10.97 5.87 -6.70
N THR A 139 10.53 7.06 -7.10
CA THR A 139 11.42 8.16 -7.51
C THR A 139 12.28 8.73 -6.39
N SER A 140 11.96 8.43 -5.13
CA SER A 140 12.72 8.84 -3.95
C SER A 140 13.63 7.72 -3.43
N CYS A 141 13.64 6.56 -4.06
CA CYS A 141 14.44 5.42 -3.64
C CYS A 141 15.84 5.45 -4.27
N HIS A 142 16.64 6.44 -3.88
CA HIS A 142 18.00 6.62 -4.38
C HIS A 142 18.95 7.05 -3.25
N PRO A 143 20.28 6.90 -3.40
CA PRO A 143 21.24 7.12 -2.31
C PRO A 143 21.19 8.53 -1.68
N GLY A 144 20.80 9.54 -2.45
CA GLY A 144 20.61 10.91 -1.95
C GLY A 144 19.53 11.07 -0.87
N GLU A 145 18.55 10.17 -0.79
CA GLU A 145 17.48 10.20 0.23
C GLU A 145 17.79 9.29 1.43
N LEU A 146 18.90 8.54 1.42
CA LEU A 146 19.19 7.51 2.43
C LEU A 146 19.14 8.06 3.87
N THR A 147 19.73 9.22 4.12
CA THR A 147 19.70 9.85 5.45
C THR A 147 18.29 10.21 5.90
N ALA A 148 17.44 10.70 5.00
CA ALA A 148 16.04 11.00 5.32
C ALA A 148 15.26 9.70 5.53
N PHE A 149 15.53 8.68 4.73
CA PHE A 149 14.93 7.35 4.83
C PHE A 149 15.21 6.68 6.17
N GLU A 150 16.46 6.64 6.63
CA GLU A 150 16.81 6.05 7.93
C GLU A 150 16.20 6.81 9.11
N LYS A 151 16.10 8.15 9.02
CA LYS A 151 15.39 8.96 10.01
C LYS A 151 13.89 8.65 10.02
N ALA A 152 13.28 8.53 8.85
CA ALA A 152 11.87 8.17 8.72
C ALA A 152 11.60 6.75 9.24
N ALA A 153 12.50 5.80 8.97
CA ALA A 153 12.43 4.42 9.43
C ALA A 153 12.31 4.34 10.97
N ALA A 154 13.02 5.19 11.71
CA ALA A 154 12.97 5.25 13.17
C ALA A 154 11.65 5.82 13.74
N LEU A 155 10.79 6.41 12.90
CA LEU A 155 9.58 7.14 13.31
C LEU A 155 8.27 6.48 12.88
N VAL A 156 8.32 5.39 12.11
CA VAL A 156 7.13 4.68 11.61
C VAL A 156 6.96 3.32 12.28
N ASP A 157 5.72 2.83 12.32
CA ASP A 157 5.39 1.50 12.85
C ASP A 157 5.75 0.40 11.86
N VAL A 158 5.55 0.65 10.57
CA VAL A 158 5.88 -0.29 9.48
C VAL A 158 6.57 0.47 8.34
N LEU A 159 7.70 -0.05 7.89
CA LEU A 159 8.42 0.43 6.72
C LEU A 159 8.37 -0.63 5.61
N SER A 160 7.80 -0.28 4.45
CA SER A 160 7.49 -1.25 3.39
C SER A 160 7.93 -0.84 1.98
N PRO A 161 9.22 -0.54 1.73
CA PRO A 161 9.73 -0.51 0.36
C PRO A 161 9.65 -1.92 -0.26
N ASN A 162 9.65 -1.97 -1.58
CA ASN A 162 9.96 -3.21 -2.28
C ASN A 162 11.49 -3.44 -2.31
N HIS A 163 11.92 -4.64 -2.72
CA HIS A 163 13.34 -5.00 -2.79
C HIS A 163 14.17 -4.11 -3.73
N GLU A 164 13.66 -3.72 -4.90
CA GLU A 164 14.37 -2.84 -5.84
C GLU A 164 14.58 -1.44 -5.26
N GLU A 165 13.54 -0.89 -4.64
CA GLU A 165 13.55 0.39 -3.92
C GLU A 165 14.56 0.36 -2.76
N LEU A 166 14.52 -0.70 -1.96
CA LEU A 166 15.42 -0.90 -0.83
C LEU A 166 16.88 -0.98 -1.27
N LEU A 167 17.18 -1.81 -2.28
CA LEU A 167 18.54 -1.95 -2.78
C LEU A 167 19.06 -0.67 -3.44
N SER A 168 18.21 0.04 -4.18
CA SER A 168 18.54 1.32 -4.81
C SER A 168 18.87 2.41 -3.79
N LEU A 169 18.14 2.49 -2.67
CA LEU A 169 18.44 3.41 -1.56
C LEU A 169 19.85 3.21 -1.00
N TYR A 170 20.31 1.96 -0.93
CA TYR A 170 21.63 1.59 -0.41
C TYR A 170 22.73 1.51 -1.48
N ALA A 171 22.48 2.02 -2.69
CA ALA A 171 23.40 1.94 -3.83
C ALA A 171 23.88 0.50 -4.12
N ARG A 172 23.01 -0.49 -3.90
CA ARG A 172 23.29 -1.90 -4.14
C ARG A 172 22.82 -2.27 -5.55
N PRO A 173 23.55 -3.13 -6.28
CA PRO A 173 23.02 -3.73 -7.49
C PRO A 173 21.80 -4.59 -7.13
N ILE A 174 20.84 -4.66 -8.05
CA ILE A 174 19.70 -5.56 -7.97
C ILE A 174 20.10 -6.84 -8.72
N PRO A 175 20.29 -7.98 -8.03
CA PRO A 175 20.62 -9.24 -8.69
C PRO A 175 19.42 -9.79 -9.47
N ASP A 176 19.70 -10.60 -10.50
CA ASP A 176 18.66 -11.35 -11.22
C ASP A 176 18.37 -12.73 -10.58
N ASP A 177 19.34 -13.27 -9.82
CA ASP A 177 19.19 -14.58 -9.19
C ASP A 177 18.34 -14.51 -7.91
N ARG A 178 17.46 -15.51 -7.76
CA ARG A 178 16.51 -15.62 -6.66
C ARG A 178 17.21 -15.59 -5.29
N GLN A 179 18.29 -16.36 -5.14
CA GLN A 179 19.01 -16.53 -3.89
C GLN A 179 19.85 -15.28 -3.59
N GLU A 180 20.46 -14.67 -4.60
CA GLU A 180 21.20 -13.41 -4.44
C GLU A 180 20.30 -12.25 -4.00
N ILE A 181 19.06 -12.16 -4.53
CA ILE A 181 18.07 -11.15 -4.07
C ILE A 181 17.75 -11.37 -2.58
N ILE A 182 17.51 -12.62 -2.17
CA ILE A 182 17.21 -12.97 -0.78
C ILE A 182 18.34 -12.50 0.14
N GLU A 183 19.57 -12.85 -0.18
CA GLU A 183 20.75 -12.49 0.61
C GLU A 183 20.96 -10.96 0.68
N ALA A 184 20.76 -10.26 -0.44
CA ALA A 184 20.89 -8.82 -0.51
C ALA A 184 19.84 -8.10 0.36
N VAL A 185 18.57 -8.53 0.27
CA VAL A 185 17.46 -8.00 1.07
C VAL A 185 17.71 -8.24 2.56
N GLU A 186 18.03 -9.47 2.95
CA GLU A 186 18.27 -9.79 4.36
C GLU A 186 19.45 -8.99 4.94
N LYS A 187 20.50 -8.77 4.15
CA LYS A 187 21.65 -7.94 4.57
C LYS A 187 21.23 -6.51 4.90
N VAL A 188 20.42 -5.89 4.05
CA VAL A 188 19.93 -4.52 4.29
C VAL A 188 18.94 -4.49 5.44
N MET A 189 18.04 -5.48 5.55
CA MET A 189 17.10 -5.58 6.66
C MET A 189 17.80 -5.72 8.01
N ARG A 190 18.83 -6.58 8.12
CA ARG A 190 19.63 -6.71 9.35
C ARG A 190 20.28 -5.39 9.75
N HIS A 191 20.77 -4.63 8.77
CA HIS A 191 21.33 -3.30 9.01
C HIS A 191 20.28 -2.32 9.54
N LEU A 192 19.11 -2.24 8.89
CA LEU A 192 18.00 -1.38 9.33
C LEU A 192 17.49 -1.76 10.73
N LEU A 193 17.32 -3.05 11.02
CA LEU A 193 16.93 -3.52 12.36
C LEU A 193 17.96 -3.12 13.42
N ALA A 194 19.26 -3.18 13.10
CA ALA A 194 20.32 -2.73 13.99
C ALA A 194 20.35 -1.20 14.19
N LEU A 195 19.95 -0.41 13.19
CA LEU A 195 19.78 1.04 13.32
C LEU A 195 18.59 1.41 14.23
N GLY A 196 17.59 0.53 14.30
CA GLY A 196 16.38 0.73 15.10
C GLY A 196 15.23 1.30 14.28
N VAL A 197 14.38 0.40 13.76
CA VAL A 197 13.14 0.77 13.06
C VAL A 197 12.05 1.04 14.09
N GLY A 198 11.27 2.10 13.89
CA GLY A 198 10.19 2.54 14.76
C GLY A 198 10.62 3.00 16.16
N SER A 199 9.63 3.46 16.94
CA SER A 199 9.87 3.98 18.28
C SER A 199 10.55 2.95 19.17
N ARG A 200 11.73 3.31 19.70
CA ARG A 200 12.60 2.43 20.52
C ARG A 200 13.02 1.14 19.81
N GLY A 201 13.08 1.11 18.48
CA GLY A 201 13.50 -0.06 17.71
C GLY A 201 12.46 -1.17 17.63
N LYS A 202 11.18 -0.86 17.90
CA LYS A 202 10.07 -1.83 17.93
C LYS A 202 9.17 -1.82 16.68
N GLY A 203 9.58 -1.11 15.64
CA GLY A 203 8.89 -1.10 14.35
C GLY A 203 9.15 -2.36 13.53
N ILE A 204 8.47 -2.44 12.40
CA ILE A 204 8.44 -3.60 11.53
C ILE A 204 9.00 -3.23 10.15
N LEU A 205 9.86 -4.08 9.60
CA LEU A 205 10.21 -4.08 8.18
C LEU A 205 9.31 -5.07 7.45
N ALA A 206 8.61 -4.61 6.42
CA ALA A 206 7.77 -5.45 5.57
C ALA A 206 8.20 -5.28 4.10
N ILE A 207 9.25 -5.99 3.67
CA ILE A 207 9.85 -5.79 2.36
C ILE A 207 9.15 -6.66 1.31
N ARG A 208 8.60 -6.02 0.28
CA ARG A 208 7.88 -6.72 -0.79
C ARG A 208 8.84 -7.15 -1.89
N CYS A 209 8.81 -8.44 -2.24
CA CYS A 209 9.80 -9.08 -3.08
C CYS A 209 9.19 -9.77 -4.31
N SER A 210 8.10 -9.22 -4.86
CA SER A 210 7.44 -9.74 -6.08
C SER A 210 7.13 -11.24 -5.97
N SER A 211 7.53 -12.06 -6.95
CA SER A 211 7.32 -13.51 -6.96
C SER A 211 8.01 -14.26 -5.81
N LEU A 212 9.00 -13.65 -5.13
CA LEU A 212 9.57 -14.20 -3.90
C LEU A 212 8.59 -14.18 -2.73
N GLY A 213 7.57 -13.32 -2.79
CA GLY A 213 6.66 -13.03 -1.68
C GLY A 213 7.09 -11.78 -0.92
N ALA A 214 7.13 -11.85 0.41
CA ALA A 214 7.53 -10.74 1.27
C ALA A 214 8.50 -11.21 2.37
N CYS A 215 9.35 -10.31 2.84
CA CYS A 215 10.28 -10.55 3.93
C CYS A 215 9.94 -9.63 5.10
N ILE A 216 9.54 -10.22 6.23
CA ILE A 216 9.12 -9.51 7.43
C ILE A 216 10.23 -9.56 8.46
N GLY A 217 10.53 -8.43 9.08
CA GLY A 217 11.60 -8.30 10.06
C GLY A 217 11.17 -7.48 11.27
N THR A 218 11.45 -7.99 12.47
CA THR A 218 11.38 -7.22 13.72
C THR A 218 12.65 -7.43 14.53
N ALA A 219 12.95 -6.51 15.46
CA ALA A 219 14.10 -6.65 16.34
C ALA A 219 13.99 -7.88 17.28
N GLU A 220 12.76 -8.23 17.68
CA GLU A 220 12.49 -9.32 18.63
C GLU A 220 12.34 -10.68 17.93
N GLY A 221 11.55 -10.75 16.87
CA GLY A 221 11.25 -12.00 16.15
C GLY A 221 12.20 -12.33 14.99
N GLY A 222 13.11 -11.42 14.64
CA GLY A 222 14.04 -11.61 13.54
C GLY A 222 13.38 -11.53 12.16
N ILE A 223 14.03 -12.10 11.15
CA ILE A 223 13.61 -12.05 9.75
C ILE A 223 12.92 -13.35 9.35
N CYS A 224 11.78 -13.25 8.67
CA CYS A 224 10.99 -14.36 8.16
C CYS A 224 10.51 -14.08 6.73
N TRP A 225 10.67 -15.06 5.83
CA TRP A 225 10.15 -14.99 4.47
C TRP A 225 8.78 -15.64 4.38
N ILE A 226 7.84 -14.91 3.80
CA ILE A 226 6.50 -15.38 3.49
C ILE A 226 6.42 -15.53 1.96
N PRO A 227 6.16 -16.74 1.45
CA PRO A 227 6.08 -16.94 0.00
C PRO A 227 4.92 -16.18 -0.63
N SER A 228 5.04 -15.91 -1.94
CA SER A 228 3.88 -15.49 -2.74
C SER A 228 2.84 -16.62 -2.80
N PHE A 229 1.56 -16.25 -2.92
CA PHE A 229 0.46 -17.22 -2.86
C PHE A 229 0.53 -18.27 -3.99
N PHE A 230 0.67 -17.83 -5.25
CA PHE A 230 0.73 -18.74 -6.40
C PHE A 230 2.15 -19.27 -6.62
N GLN A 231 2.50 -20.33 -5.91
CA GLN A 231 3.73 -21.09 -6.14
C GLN A 231 3.54 -22.11 -7.26
N GLY A 232 4.27 -21.95 -8.38
CA GLY A 232 4.15 -22.85 -9.54
C GLY A 232 2.90 -22.64 -10.41
N GLU A 233 1.93 -21.83 -9.97
CA GLU A 233 0.71 -21.49 -10.72
C GLU A 233 0.81 -20.14 -11.44
N GLN A 234 1.93 -19.86 -12.12
CA GLN A 234 2.16 -18.56 -12.77
C GLN A 234 1.12 -18.21 -13.84
N HIS A 235 0.45 -19.21 -14.41
CA HIS A 235 -0.66 -19.03 -15.35
C HIS A 235 -1.88 -18.32 -14.75
N ARG A 236 -2.01 -18.27 -13.41
CA ARG A 236 -3.07 -17.52 -12.71
C ARG A 236 -2.70 -16.06 -12.50
N VAL A 237 -1.43 -15.68 -12.66
CA VAL A 237 -0.95 -14.30 -12.52
C VAL A 237 -1.15 -13.58 -13.85
N GLN A 238 -2.18 -12.74 -13.93
CA GLN A 238 -2.56 -12.02 -15.16
C GLN A 238 -2.03 -10.59 -15.20
N ASP A 239 -2.04 -9.87 -14.06
CA ASP A 239 -1.53 -8.50 -13.97
C ASP A 239 -0.98 -8.21 -12.55
N VAL A 240 0.30 -7.88 -12.45
CA VAL A 240 0.93 -7.59 -11.14
C VAL A 240 0.64 -6.17 -10.62
N THR A 241 -0.12 -5.36 -11.37
CA THR A 241 -0.48 -4.00 -10.98
C THR A 241 -1.23 -3.96 -9.67
N GLY A 242 -0.68 -3.26 -8.69
CA GLY A 242 -1.34 -3.08 -7.39
C GLY A 242 -1.12 -4.22 -6.41
N ALA A 243 -0.46 -5.32 -6.80
CA ALA A 243 -0.18 -6.46 -5.93
C ALA A 243 0.51 -6.06 -4.63
N GLY A 244 1.60 -5.31 -4.73
CA GLY A 244 2.33 -4.82 -3.56
C GLY A 244 1.55 -3.82 -2.71
N ASN A 245 0.59 -3.09 -3.28
CA ASN A 245 -0.25 -2.16 -2.53
C ASN A 245 -1.33 -2.93 -1.78
N ALA A 246 -1.98 -3.89 -2.43
CA ALA A 246 -2.95 -4.78 -1.82
C ALA A 246 -2.35 -5.65 -0.72
N PHE A 247 -1.08 -6.07 -0.89
CA PHE A 247 -0.31 -6.69 0.19
C PHE A 247 -0.26 -5.78 1.42
N ILE A 248 0.15 -4.51 1.26
CA ILE A 248 0.24 -3.56 2.39
C ILE A 248 -1.13 -3.35 3.05
N GLY A 249 -2.18 -3.23 2.25
CA GLY A 249 -3.55 -3.15 2.73
C GLY A 249 -3.96 -4.32 3.62
N GLY A 250 -3.80 -5.53 3.09
CA GLY A 250 -4.07 -6.76 3.82
C GLY A 250 -3.16 -6.93 5.03
N TYR A 251 -1.91 -6.46 4.94
CA TYR A 251 -0.94 -6.48 6.03
C TYR A 251 -1.39 -5.59 7.20
N ILE A 252 -1.84 -4.37 6.92
CA ILE A 252 -2.39 -3.45 7.93
C ILE A 252 -3.64 -4.06 8.57
N ALA A 253 -4.53 -4.64 7.76
CA ALA A 253 -5.70 -5.33 8.29
C ALA A 253 -5.33 -6.53 9.18
N GLY A 254 -4.37 -7.35 8.75
CA GLY A 254 -3.85 -8.45 9.55
C GLY A 254 -3.24 -7.97 10.87
N LEU A 255 -2.43 -6.91 10.85
CA LEU A 255 -1.87 -6.30 12.07
C LEU A 255 -2.96 -5.81 13.02
N TYR A 256 -4.05 -5.25 12.49
CA TYR A 256 -5.21 -4.82 13.27
C TYR A 256 -5.96 -6.01 13.89
N LEU A 257 -6.07 -7.13 13.18
CA LEU A 257 -6.81 -8.31 13.63
C LEU A 257 -6.02 -9.21 14.59
N THR A 258 -4.73 -9.42 14.34
CA THR A 258 -3.91 -10.43 15.03
C THR A 258 -2.89 -9.81 15.98
N GLY A 259 -2.43 -8.59 15.69
CA GLY A 259 -1.30 -7.96 16.38
C GLY A 259 0.06 -8.62 16.10
N ASP A 260 0.11 -9.68 15.31
CA ASP A 260 1.33 -10.44 14.98
C ASP A 260 1.87 -10.02 13.59
N PRO A 261 3.10 -9.48 13.50
CA PRO A 261 3.70 -9.04 12.25
C PRO A 261 3.87 -10.12 11.19
N TYR A 262 4.05 -11.38 11.59
CA TYR A 262 4.29 -12.50 10.69
C TYR A 262 2.96 -13.10 10.21
N GLU A 263 1.98 -13.24 11.10
CA GLU A 263 0.62 -13.67 10.72
C GLU A 263 -0.09 -12.64 9.83
N ALA A 264 0.14 -11.35 10.09
CA ALA A 264 -0.37 -10.26 9.26
C ALA A 264 0.12 -10.36 7.80
N ALA A 265 1.32 -10.90 7.57
CA ALA A 265 1.85 -11.07 6.21
C ALA A 265 1.09 -12.14 5.42
N LEU A 266 0.48 -13.12 6.08
CA LEU A 266 -0.41 -14.07 5.41
C LEU A 266 -1.65 -13.36 4.87
N HIS A 267 -2.23 -12.44 5.64
CA HIS A 267 -3.36 -11.60 5.23
C HIS A 267 -2.99 -10.71 4.03
N GLY A 268 -1.81 -10.11 4.06
CA GLY A 268 -1.25 -9.37 2.92
C GLY A 268 -1.08 -10.25 1.68
N THR A 269 -0.50 -11.44 1.82
CA THR A 269 -0.28 -12.40 0.73
C THR A 269 -1.58 -12.82 0.06
N VAL A 270 -2.61 -13.17 0.84
CA VAL A 270 -3.95 -13.49 0.32
C VAL A 270 -4.56 -12.29 -0.40
N SER A 271 -4.45 -11.08 0.16
CA SER A 271 -5.00 -9.86 -0.46
C SER A 271 -4.38 -9.57 -1.83
N ALA A 272 -3.05 -9.71 -1.92
CA ALA A 272 -2.32 -9.57 -3.19
C ALA A 272 -2.74 -10.64 -4.20
N SER A 273 -3.02 -11.87 -3.76
CA SER A 273 -3.42 -12.98 -4.63
C SER A 273 -4.71 -12.70 -5.41
N PHE A 274 -5.68 -11.97 -4.84
CA PHE A 274 -6.90 -11.60 -5.56
C PHE A 274 -6.65 -10.51 -6.61
N VAL A 275 -5.77 -9.56 -6.33
CA VAL A 275 -5.48 -8.45 -7.24
C VAL A 275 -4.75 -8.91 -8.50
N ILE A 276 -3.90 -9.94 -8.40
CA ILE A 276 -3.05 -10.36 -9.52
C ILE A 276 -3.73 -11.28 -10.54
N GLU A 277 -4.93 -11.78 -10.24
CA GLU A 277 -5.63 -12.76 -11.08
C GLU A 277 -6.32 -12.16 -12.31
N GLN A 278 -6.37 -10.84 -12.42
CA GLN A 278 -7.06 -10.16 -13.51
C GLN A 278 -6.52 -8.75 -13.75
N LEU A 279 -6.84 -8.18 -14.91
CA LEU A 279 -6.58 -6.77 -15.18
C LEU A 279 -7.54 -5.89 -14.36
N GLY A 280 -6.99 -5.05 -13.49
CA GLY A 280 -7.76 -4.17 -12.60
C GLY A 280 -8.11 -4.83 -11.27
N PRO A 281 -8.94 -4.17 -10.43
CA PRO A 281 -9.22 -4.68 -9.08
C PRO A 281 -10.11 -5.94 -9.10
N PRO A 282 -10.05 -6.76 -8.04
CA PRO A 282 -10.81 -8.01 -7.93
C PRO A 282 -12.31 -7.76 -7.87
N ILE A 283 -13.08 -8.73 -8.34
CA ILE A 283 -14.55 -8.63 -8.34
C ILE A 283 -15.09 -9.13 -7.01
N LEU A 284 -15.81 -8.27 -6.28
CA LEU A 284 -16.52 -8.63 -5.06
C LEU A 284 -17.96 -9.05 -5.35
N HIS A 285 -18.35 -10.21 -4.83
CA HIS A 285 -19.71 -10.74 -4.86
C HIS A 285 -20.16 -11.13 -3.45
N PHE A 286 -21.46 -11.01 -3.19
CA PHE A 286 -22.08 -11.43 -1.94
C PHE A 286 -22.86 -12.72 -2.18
N THR A 287 -22.54 -13.77 -1.43
CA THR A 287 -23.28 -15.04 -1.42
C THR A 287 -23.86 -15.29 -0.02
N PRO A 288 -24.78 -16.26 0.15
CA PRO A 288 -25.27 -16.64 1.47
C PRO A 288 -24.16 -17.06 2.45
N GLU A 289 -23.03 -17.55 1.93
CA GLU A 289 -21.86 -17.98 2.69
C GLU A 289 -20.85 -16.85 2.97
N GLY A 290 -21.15 -15.62 2.54
CA GLY A 290 -20.32 -14.44 2.77
C GLY A 290 -19.76 -13.80 1.50
N GLU A 291 -18.70 -13.02 1.68
CA GLU A 291 -18.04 -12.32 0.58
C GLU A 291 -17.21 -13.28 -0.27
N ARG A 292 -17.21 -13.03 -1.58
CA ARG A 292 -16.40 -13.75 -2.57
C ARG A 292 -15.60 -12.75 -3.41
N TRP A 293 -14.29 -12.93 -3.43
CA TRP A 293 -13.32 -12.15 -4.19
C TRP A 293 -12.85 -13.00 -5.36
N ASN A 294 -13.16 -12.58 -6.59
CA ASN A 294 -12.96 -13.39 -7.81
C ASN A 294 -13.56 -14.81 -7.71
N GLY A 295 -14.67 -14.95 -6.97
CA GLY A 295 -15.35 -16.23 -6.78
C GLY A 295 -14.81 -17.12 -5.65
N ASP A 296 -13.77 -16.69 -4.92
CA ASP A 296 -13.18 -17.43 -3.80
C ASP A 296 -13.27 -16.61 -2.50
N SER A 297 -12.94 -17.20 -1.34
CA SER A 297 -13.01 -16.52 -0.04
C SER A 297 -11.62 -16.29 0.56
N ALA A 298 -11.48 -15.21 1.33
CA ALA A 298 -10.23 -14.86 1.97
C ALA A 298 -9.79 -15.93 2.97
N GLU A 299 -10.75 -16.48 3.72
CA GLU A 299 -10.55 -17.52 4.73
C GLU A 299 -10.10 -18.84 4.09
N SER A 300 -10.69 -19.22 2.95
CA SER A 300 -10.27 -20.39 2.18
C SER A 300 -8.81 -20.27 1.74
N ARG A 301 -8.41 -19.11 1.19
CA ARG A 301 -7.01 -18.88 0.80
C ARG A 301 -6.07 -18.87 2.00
N LEU A 302 -6.46 -18.23 3.09
CA LEU A 302 -5.63 -18.18 4.30
C LEU A 302 -5.40 -19.58 4.89
N ALA A 303 -6.40 -20.45 4.87
CA ALA A 303 -6.28 -21.83 5.34
C ALA A 303 -5.34 -22.71 4.49
N THR A 304 -4.89 -22.24 3.33
CA THR A 304 -3.93 -22.94 2.46
C THR A 304 -2.48 -22.49 2.64
N LEU A 305 -2.23 -21.43 3.40
CA LEU A 305 -0.89 -20.93 3.73
C LEU A 305 -0.35 -21.57 5.01
#